data_AF-A0A838NQY1-F1
#
_entry.id   AF-A0A838NQY1-F1
#
_cell.length_a   1.000
_cell.length_b   1.000
_cell.length_c   1.000
_cell.angle_alpha   90.00
_cell.angle_beta   90.00
_cell.angle_gamma   90.00
#
_symmetry.space_group_name_H-M   'P 1'
#
loop_
_entity.id
_entity.type
_entity.pdbx_description
1 polymer ?
#
loop_
_entity_poly.entity_id
_entity_poly.type
_entity_poly.pdbx_seq_one_letter_code
_entity_poly.pdbx_strand_id
1 'polypeptide(L)'
;MDRFKLADRNSIRETLLRDPVVATAVALHAQENDLETAAVLAKVSRYVDEIVPFFNILAYYRFGYFVSRTLLNMFYKVSADQHGTRGSSALPKNAIVVYLMNHRSNADYVLVGYVLTGRVAISYAVGEWARAFPLEYLFKSFGSYFVRRKFREPLYHTVLERYVQLITRNGVTQGIFPEGGLTRDGKLRPAKIGLLDYIIGVARDDAYRDRICLVPVAINYDRVLEDRSLLRELAVAKGERTSPRRVQMYEVARYLWWNAGRIVFRRWKRYGRAAVTIGEPVALAPWLAEHERKGESLFDLSRHERLARVQSLCDSMMSRIGAIIPVTPVPLACAAIQSLDSDFIPRARLIERMAEMRDVLVELNARVIRAEGDIEEIFDRALRMLIMRRMLVRSGDGFAVLPGNRGLISYYANSIAHLVGPFEEGVRKRDTLPATESSFNLFSLSSVSLPSSAIQTNSQSSRETK
;
A
#
# COMPACT_ATOMS: atom_id res chain seq x y z
N MET A 1 -14.12 13.79 21.54
CA MET A 1 -15.05 13.27 20.51
C MET A 1 -15.47 14.45 19.65
N ASP A 2 -15.25 14.39 18.34
CA ASP A 2 -15.56 15.53 17.45
C ASP A 2 -17.07 15.62 17.21
N ARG A 3 -17.72 16.64 17.79
CA ARG A 3 -19.16 16.91 17.60
C ARG A 3 -19.53 17.07 16.11
N PHE A 4 -18.58 17.47 15.26
CA PHE A 4 -18.81 17.70 13.84
C PHE A 4 -18.97 16.41 13.01
N LYS A 5 -18.48 15.25 13.47
CA LYS A 5 -18.79 13.97 12.80
C LYS A 5 -20.28 13.62 12.87
N LEU A 6 -21.00 14.26 13.79
CA LEU A 6 -22.44 14.13 13.97
C LEU A 6 -23.21 15.26 13.29
N ALA A 7 -22.52 16.22 12.65
CA ALA A 7 -23.17 17.30 11.94
C ALA A 7 -24.01 16.72 10.80
N ASP A 8 -25.25 17.19 10.68
CA ASP A 8 -26.14 16.77 9.61
C ASP A 8 -25.48 17.08 8.25
N ARG A 9 -25.51 16.10 7.35
CA ARG A 9 -24.97 16.22 5.99
C ARG A 9 -25.54 17.45 5.27
N ASN A 10 -26.79 17.81 5.58
CA ASN A 10 -27.42 19.01 5.02
C ASN A 10 -26.75 20.30 5.52
N SER A 11 -26.36 20.37 6.79
CA SER A 11 -25.64 21.52 7.35
C SER A 11 -24.26 21.69 6.71
N ILE A 12 -23.52 20.58 6.50
CA ILE A 12 -22.24 20.61 5.77
C ILE A 12 -22.46 21.10 4.33
N ARG A 13 -23.49 20.59 3.66
CA ARG A 13 -23.85 20.99 2.30
C ARG A 13 -24.18 22.48 2.21
N GLU A 14 -25.03 23.00 3.09
CA GLU A 14 -25.37 24.42 3.14
C GLU A 14 -24.14 25.30 3.40
N THR A 15 -23.27 24.87 4.31
CA THR A 15 -22.03 25.58 4.62
C THR A 15 -21.13 25.69 3.38
N LEU A 16 -20.98 24.60 2.62
CA LEU A 16 -20.17 24.61 1.39
C LEU A 16 -20.80 25.42 0.26
N LEU A 17 -22.12 25.39 0.13
CA LEU A 17 -22.84 26.18 -0.90
C LEU A 17 -22.82 27.68 -0.60
N ARG A 18 -22.73 28.07 0.67
CA ARG A 18 -22.59 29.47 1.11
C ARG A 18 -21.14 29.94 1.21
N ASP A 19 -20.17 29.08 0.93
CA ASP A 19 -18.76 29.43 1.02
C ASP A 19 -18.39 30.45 -0.07
N PRO A 20 -17.81 31.61 0.28
CA PRO A 20 -17.51 32.66 -0.69
C PRO A 20 -16.50 32.20 -1.75
N VAL A 21 -15.55 31.33 -1.40
CA VAL A 21 -14.57 30.80 -2.34
C VAL A 21 -15.24 29.88 -3.36
N VAL A 22 -16.22 29.08 -2.92
CA VAL A 22 -17.04 28.26 -3.83
C VAL A 22 -17.90 29.15 -4.72
N ALA A 23 -18.52 30.21 -4.17
CA ALA A 23 -19.32 31.15 -4.95
C ALA A 23 -18.49 31.85 -6.06
N THR A 24 -17.26 32.28 -5.74
CA THR A 24 -16.35 32.85 -6.74
C THR A 24 -15.96 31.81 -7.81
N ALA A 25 -15.66 30.58 -7.42
CA ALA A 25 -15.34 29.51 -8.37
C ALA A 25 -16.54 29.13 -9.26
N VAL A 26 -17.77 29.21 -8.74
CA VAL A 26 -19.01 29.03 -9.49
C VAL A 26 -19.15 30.12 -10.55
N ALA A 27 -18.97 31.39 -10.18
CA ALA A 27 -19.05 32.52 -11.11
C ALA A 27 -18.00 32.42 -12.22
N LEU A 28 -16.75 32.09 -11.87
CA LEU A 28 -15.68 31.89 -12.84
C LEU A 28 -15.99 30.73 -13.80
N HIS A 29 -16.44 29.59 -13.28
CA HIS A 29 -16.77 28.42 -14.10
C HIS A 29 -17.97 28.67 -15.02
N ALA A 30 -18.98 29.42 -14.53
CA ALA A 30 -20.13 29.85 -15.32
C ALA A 30 -19.69 30.72 -16.50
N GLN A 31 -18.81 31.70 -16.24
CA GLN A 31 -18.27 32.59 -17.27
C GLN A 31 -17.39 31.85 -18.30
N GLU A 32 -16.48 31.00 -17.85
CA GLU A 32 -15.55 30.27 -18.72
C GLU A 32 -16.23 29.26 -19.65
N ASN A 33 -17.39 28.73 -19.24
CA ASN A 33 -18.08 27.65 -19.96
C ASN A 33 -19.42 28.10 -20.57
N ASP A 34 -19.73 29.40 -20.50
CA ASP A 34 -21.00 29.98 -20.96
C ASP A 34 -22.23 29.24 -20.41
N LEU A 35 -22.22 28.99 -19.10
CA LEU A 35 -23.28 28.28 -18.39
C LEU A 35 -24.03 29.21 -17.45
N GLU A 36 -25.33 28.97 -17.30
CA GLU A 36 -26.13 29.64 -16.28
C GLU A 36 -25.62 29.27 -14.87
N THR A 37 -25.52 30.26 -13.98
CA THR A 37 -25.09 30.08 -12.58
C THR A 37 -25.88 28.97 -11.87
N ALA A 38 -27.19 28.86 -12.14
CA ALA A 38 -28.04 27.82 -11.57
C ALA A 38 -27.58 26.40 -11.97
N ALA A 39 -27.18 26.20 -13.23
CA ALA A 39 -26.67 24.92 -13.70
C ALA A 39 -25.33 24.54 -13.03
N VAL A 40 -24.46 25.53 -12.82
CA VAL A 40 -23.19 25.32 -12.11
C VAL A 40 -23.41 25.01 -10.63
N LEU A 41 -24.37 25.67 -9.97
CA LEU A 41 -24.75 25.34 -8.58
C LEU A 41 -25.32 23.91 -8.44
N ALA A 42 -26.09 23.45 -9.43
CA ALA A 42 -26.54 22.06 -9.48
C ALA A 42 -25.35 21.09 -9.67
N LYS A 43 -24.31 21.49 -10.42
CA LYS A 43 -23.05 20.74 -10.53
C LYS A 43 -22.31 20.67 -9.20
N VAL A 44 -22.17 21.80 -8.49
CA VAL A 44 -21.56 21.83 -7.15
C VAL A 44 -22.32 20.94 -6.17
N SER A 45 -23.66 20.97 -6.19
CA SER A 45 -24.49 20.08 -5.38
C SER A 45 -24.16 18.60 -5.61
N ARG A 46 -23.96 18.18 -6.87
CA ARG A 46 -23.53 16.80 -7.19
C ARG A 46 -22.13 16.49 -6.66
N TYR A 47 -21.19 17.45 -6.72
CA TYR A 47 -19.85 17.29 -6.14
C TYR A 47 -19.91 17.14 -4.62
N VAL A 48 -20.72 17.94 -3.94
CA VAL A 48 -20.93 17.83 -2.49
C VAL A 48 -21.53 16.47 -2.15
N ASP A 49 -22.53 15.99 -2.89
CA ASP A 49 -23.15 14.68 -2.65
C ASP A 49 -22.20 13.49 -2.90
N GLU A 50 -21.24 13.68 -3.80
CA GLU A 50 -20.19 12.71 -4.04
C GLU A 50 -19.16 12.70 -2.91
N ILE A 51 -18.65 13.88 -2.53
CA ILE A 51 -17.54 14.05 -1.58
C ILE A 51 -18.00 13.77 -0.14
N VAL A 52 -19.13 14.34 0.28
CA VAL A 52 -19.55 14.38 1.68
C VAL A 52 -20.16 13.04 2.12
N PRO A 53 -19.65 12.41 3.19
CA PRO A 53 -20.21 11.19 3.74
C PRO A 53 -21.55 11.42 4.46
N PHE A 54 -22.30 10.35 4.70
CA PHE A 54 -23.40 10.32 5.67
C PHE A 54 -22.94 9.49 6.88
N PHE A 55 -22.39 10.14 7.90
CA PHE A 55 -21.85 9.41 9.05
C PHE A 55 -22.99 8.78 9.87
N ASN A 56 -22.90 7.47 10.13
CA ASN A 56 -23.82 6.77 11.02
C ASN A 56 -23.06 6.17 12.20
N ILE A 57 -23.31 6.70 13.40
CA ILE A 57 -22.63 6.31 14.65
C ILE A 57 -22.78 4.81 14.95
N LEU A 58 -24.00 4.29 14.81
CA LEU A 58 -24.33 2.89 15.10
C LEU A 58 -23.67 1.95 14.09
N ALA A 59 -23.70 2.34 12.81
CA ALA A 59 -23.00 1.62 11.75
C ALA A 59 -21.49 1.60 12.02
N TYR A 60 -20.88 2.72 12.41
CA TYR A 60 -19.45 2.82 12.68
C TYR A 60 -18.99 1.99 13.88
N TYR A 61 -19.57 2.22 15.07
CA TYR A 61 -19.06 1.66 16.32
C TYR A 61 -19.55 0.24 16.63
N ARG A 62 -20.82 -0.09 16.36
CA ARG A 62 -21.37 -1.40 16.74
C ARG A 62 -21.19 -2.43 15.64
N PHE A 63 -21.57 -2.08 14.42
CA PHE A 63 -21.53 -3.02 13.30
C PHE A 63 -20.15 -3.04 12.63
N GLY A 64 -19.60 -1.86 12.31
CA GLY A 64 -18.35 -1.68 11.59
C GLY A 64 -17.17 -2.30 12.33
N TYR A 65 -17.02 -2.01 13.62
CA TYR A 65 -15.95 -2.62 14.43
C TYR A 65 -16.08 -4.15 14.51
N PHE A 66 -17.28 -4.67 14.80
CA PHE A 66 -17.50 -6.12 14.92
C PHE A 66 -17.20 -6.84 13.60
N VAL A 67 -17.69 -6.33 12.49
CA VAL A 67 -17.46 -6.88 11.15
C VAL A 67 -15.97 -6.79 10.80
N SER A 68 -15.35 -5.64 11.02
CA SER A 68 -13.93 -5.41 10.74
C SER A 68 -13.05 -6.34 11.56
N ARG A 69 -13.30 -6.48 12.87
CA ARG A 69 -12.60 -7.40 13.77
C ARG A 69 -12.78 -8.85 13.31
N THR A 70 -13.99 -9.25 12.95
CA THR A 70 -14.29 -10.63 12.55
C THR A 70 -13.61 -10.98 11.23
N LEU A 71 -13.76 -10.12 10.21
CA LEU A 71 -13.14 -10.31 8.91
C LEU A 71 -11.61 -10.30 9.02
N LEU A 72 -11.02 -9.27 9.63
CA LEU A 72 -9.56 -9.18 9.73
C LEU A 72 -8.97 -10.35 10.50
N ASN A 73 -9.55 -10.79 11.62
CA ASN A 73 -9.01 -11.93 12.39
C ASN A 73 -9.30 -13.31 11.76
N MET A 74 -10.26 -13.37 10.84
CA MET A 74 -10.48 -14.54 9.98
C MET A 74 -9.38 -14.67 8.92
N PHE A 75 -8.94 -13.55 8.34
CA PHE A 75 -7.91 -13.55 7.30
C PHE A 75 -6.49 -13.44 7.87
N TYR A 76 -6.24 -12.65 8.89
CA TYR A 76 -4.91 -12.29 9.37
C TYR A 76 -4.75 -12.42 10.88
N LYS A 77 -3.50 -12.60 11.33
CA LYS A 77 -3.12 -12.26 12.70
C LYS A 77 -2.70 -10.79 12.74
N VAL A 78 -3.60 -9.91 13.19
CA VAL A 78 -3.32 -8.48 13.29
C VAL A 78 -2.30 -8.22 14.40
N SER A 79 -1.29 -7.40 14.09
CA SER A 79 -0.28 -6.94 15.04
C SER A 79 -0.21 -5.42 14.96
N ALA A 80 -0.27 -4.74 16.10
CA ALA A 80 -0.19 -3.29 16.17
C ALA A 80 0.91 -2.92 17.15
N ASP A 81 1.76 -2.00 16.74
CA ASP A 81 2.93 -1.56 17.51
C ASP A 81 3.02 -0.03 17.50
N GLN A 82 3.66 0.52 18.53
CA GLN A 82 3.94 1.95 18.65
C GLN A 82 5.45 2.14 18.56
N HIS A 83 5.88 3.07 17.72
CA HIS A 83 7.26 3.46 17.58
C HIS A 83 7.49 4.81 18.26
N GLY A 84 8.52 4.88 19.11
CA GLY A 84 8.84 6.06 19.92
C GLY A 84 8.43 5.96 21.38
N THR A 85 8.94 6.88 22.20
CA THR A 85 8.76 6.85 23.67
C THR A 85 7.44 7.42 24.14
N ARG A 86 6.78 8.25 23.31
CA ARG A 86 5.58 9.00 23.73
C ARG A 86 4.27 8.57 23.05
N GLY A 87 4.30 7.75 22.00
CA GLY A 87 3.11 7.27 21.29
C GLY A 87 2.06 8.36 20.97
N SER A 88 0.79 7.95 20.81
CA SER A 88 -0.35 8.89 20.69
C SER A 88 -0.62 9.70 21.97
N SER A 89 -0.02 9.34 23.10
CA SER A 89 -0.11 10.08 24.38
C SER A 89 0.62 11.43 24.37
N ALA A 90 1.44 11.71 23.35
CA ALA A 90 2.11 12.99 23.15
C ALA A 90 1.20 14.10 22.58
N LEU A 91 0.01 13.75 22.08
CA LEU A 91 -0.85 14.67 21.34
C LEU A 91 -1.53 15.68 22.29
N PRO A 92 -1.49 16.98 21.99
CA PRO A 92 -2.30 17.97 22.69
C PRO A 92 -3.79 17.60 22.67
N LYS A 93 -4.52 17.90 23.74
CA LYS A 93 -5.96 17.57 23.86
C LYS A 93 -6.82 18.18 22.74
N ASN A 94 -6.39 19.30 22.17
CA ASN A 94 -7.06 20.04 21.10
C ASN A 94 -6.41 19.84 19.71
N ALA A 95 -5.51 18.84 19.58
CA ALA A 95 -4.81 18.57 18.33
C ALA A 95 -5.75 18.04 17.24
N ILE A 96 -5.54 18.53 16.02
CA ILE A 96 -6.13 18.04 14.78
C ILE A 96 -5.18 16.98 14.24
N VAL A 97 -5.58 15.72 14.35
CA VAL A 97 -4.73 14.58 14.03
C VAL A 97 -4.94 14.14 12.58
N VAL A 98 -3.85 14.09 11.82
CA VAL A 98 -3.83 13.64 10.43
C VAL A 98 -2.89 12.45 10.30
N TYR A 99 -3.45 11.26 10.11
CA TYR A 99 -2.67 10.06 9.89
C TYR A 99 -2.22 9.98 8.43
N LEU A 100 -0.91 9.85 8.20
CA LEU A 100 -0.31 9.65 6.89
C LEU A 100 0.21 8.22 6.78
N MET A 101 -0.21 7.50 5.75
CA MET A 101 -0.03 6.04 5.69
C MET A 101 0.42 5.56 4.31
N ASN A 102 1.29 4.55 4.28
CA ASN A 102 1.54 3.82 3.04
C ASN A 102 0.31 2.97 2.66
N HIS A 103 0.18 2.61 1.37
CA HIS A 103 -0.99 1.91 0.84
C HIS A 103 -0.61 0.64 0.07
N ARG A 104 -0.93 -0.51 0.67
CA ARG A 104 -0.61 -1.85 0.15
C ARG A 104 -1.84 -2.62 -0.30
N SER A 105 -2.97 -2.48 0.40
CA SER A 105 -4.20 -3.25 0.15
C SER A 105 -5.45 -2.41 0.34
N ASN A 106 -6.56 -2.77 -0.32
CA ASN A 106 -7.86 -2.16 0.02
C ASN A 106 -8.30 -2.54 1.45
N ALA A 107 -7.69 -3.57 2.04
CA ALA A 107 -7.88 -3.90 3.45
C ALA A 107 -7.29 -2.85 4.41
N ASP A 108 -6.41 -1.94 3.95
CA ASP A 108 -5.73 -0.97 4.82
C ASP A 108 -6.70 -0.06 5.58
N TYR A 109 -7.78 0.40 4.92
CA TYR A 109 -8.83 1.22 5.55
C TYR A 109 -9.46 0.49 6.75
N VAL A 110 -9.72 -0.81 6.58
CA VAL A 110 -10.34 -1.66 7.61
C VAL A 110 -9.33 -1.99 8.70
N LEU A 111 -8.09 -2.33 8.31
CA LEU A 111 -7.00 -2.68 9.22
C LEU A 111 -6.67 -1.53 10.16
N VAL A 112 -6.42 -0.35 9.61
CA VAL A 112 -6.11 0.84 10.38
C VAL A 112 -7.31 1.25 11.22
N GLY A 113 -8.50 1.26 10.64
CA GLY A 113 -9.73 1.55 11.37
C GLY A 113 -9.84 0.66 12.61
N TYR A 114 -9.64 -0.66 12.45
CA TYR A 114 -9.64 -1.64 13.54
C TYR A 114 -8.53 -1.39 14.58
N VAL A 115 -7.29 -1.15 14.15
CA VAL A 115 -6.14 -0.91 15.04
C VAL A 115 -6.30 0.38 15.84
N LEU A 116 -6.91 1.40 15.26
CA LEU A 116 -7.16 2.69 15.89
C LEU A 116 -8.53 2.78 16.59
N THR A 117 -9.37 1.75 16.44
CA THR A 117 -10.69 1.70 17.11
C THR A 117 -10.50 1.66 18.62
N GLY A 118 -11.24 2.52 19.34
CA GLY A 118 -11.14 2.71 20.78
C GLY A 118 -10.34 3.96 21.19
N ARG A 119 -9.67 4.62 20.24
CA ARG A 119 -8.96 5.89 20.47
C ARG A 119 -9.53 7.04 19.65
N VAL A 120 -9.80 6.83 18.35
CA VAL A 120 -10.29 7.91 17.47
C VAL A 120 -11.15 7.36 16.33
N ALA A 121 -12.22 8.07 15.96
CA ALA A 121 -12.89 7.82 14.68
C ALA A 121 -12.08 8.47 13.56
N ILE A 122 -11.83 7.82 12.42
CA ILE A 122 -11.02 8.36 11.32
C ILE A 122 -11.89 8.58 10.09
N SER A 123 -11.78 9.76 9.47
CA SER A 123 -12.36 10.06 8.16
C SER A 123 -11.29 9.83 7.09
N TYR A 124 -11.49 8.86 6.20
CA TYR A 124 -10.52 8.53 5.15
C TYR A 124 -10.84 9.21 3.83
N ALA A 125 -9.81 9.62 3.09
CA ALA A 125 -9.93 9.94 1.68
C ALA A 125 -9.90 8.67 0.82
N VAL A 126 -11.04 8.30 0.22
CA VAL A 126 -11.18 7.07 -0.59
C VAL A 126 -11.26 7.42 -2.07
N GLY A 127 -10.67 6.57 -2.92
CA GLY A 127 -10.69 6.75 -4.37
C GLY A 127 -12.01 6.34 -5.03
N GLU A 128 -12.14 6.66 -6.32
CA GLU A 128 -13.35 6.43 -7.12
C GLU A 128 -13.84 4.97 -7.16
N TRP A 129 -12.94 3.99 -7.03
CA TRP A 129 -13.28 2.55 -7.05
C TRP A 129 -14.30 2.16 -5.97
N ALA A 130 -14.26 2.84 -4.82
CA ALA A 130 -15.13 2.57 -3.69
C ALA A 130 -16.57 3.06 -3.91
N ARG A 131 -16.86 3.74 -5.01
CA ARG A 131 -18.21 4.17 -5.40
C ARG A 131 -19.07 3.04 -5.97
N ALA A 132 -18.50 1.85 -6.18
CA ALA A 132 -19.29 0.68 -6.59
C ALA A 132 -20.27 0.27 -5.48
N PHE A 133 -21.52 -0.04 -5.82
CA PHE A 133 -22.47 -0.60 -4.86
C PHE A 133 -22.06 -2.03 -4.44
N PRO A 134 -22.14 -2.44 -3.15
CA PRO A 134 -22.65 -1.70 -1.97
C PRO A 134 -21.57 -0.93 -1.19
N LEU A 135 -20.35 -0.88 -1.71
CA LEU A 135 -19.17 -0.36 -1.03
C LEU A 135 -19.23 1.14 -0.76
N GLU A 136 -19.88 1.90 -1.64
CA GLU A 136 -20.08 3.35 -1.45
C GLU A 136 -20.82 3.64 -0.15
N TYR A 137 -21.93 2.94 0.07
CA TYR A 137 -22.77 3.10 1.24
C TYR A 137 -21.98 2.75 2.52
N LEU A 138 -21.22 1.66 2.47
CA LEU A 138 -20.41 1.21 3.59
C LEU A 138 -19.36 2.27 3.99
N PHE A 139 -18.56 2.76 3.04
CA PHE A 139 -17.52 3.75 3.36
C PHE A 139 -18.08 5.12 3.76
N LYS A 140 -19.16 5.59 3.11
CA LYS A 140 -19.83 6.83 3.52
C LYS A 140 -20.41 6.72 4.93
N SER A 141 -20.98 5.57 5.29
CA SER A 141 -21.49 5.32 6.65
C SER A 141 -20.40 5.42 7.72
N PHE A 142 -19.15 5.12 7.36
CA PHE A 142 -17.98 5.24 8.23
C PHE A 142 -17.32 6.63 8.25
N GLY A 143 -17.86 7.59 7.49
CA GLY A 143 -17.35 8.96 7.46
C GLY A 143 -16.20 9.17 6.48
N SER A 144 -15.97 8.25 5.53
CA SER A 144 -14.98 8.41 4.47
C SER A 144 -15.49 9.29 3.34
N TYR A 145 -14.66 10.24 2.89
CA TYR A 145 -14.98 11.14 1.77
C TYR A 145 -14.28 10.70 0.48
N PHE A 146 -14.89 11.03 -0.65
CA PHE A 146 -14.46 10.52 -1.97
C PHE A 146 -13.65 11.56 -2.73
N VAL A 147 -12.57 11.09 -3.37
CA VAL A 147 -11.65 11.94 -4.13
C VAL A 147 -11.45 11.40 -5.55
N ARG A 148 -11.77 12.24 -6.54
CA ARG A 148 -11.49 11.98 -7.94
C ARG A 148 -10.05 12.35 -8.32
N ARG A 149 -9.16 11.38 -8.27
CA ARG A 149 -7.70 11.61 -8.37
C ARG A 149 -7.22 12.05 -9.76
N LYS A 150 -7.95 11.68 -10.81
CA LYS A 150 -7.60 12.00 -12.22
C LYS A 150 -8.43 13.15 -12.79
N PHE A 151 -9.41 13.63 -12.05
CA PHE A 151 -10.28 14.71 -12.49
C PHE A 151 -9.55 16.03 -12.32
N ARG A 152 -9.45 16.83 -13.39
CA ARG A 152 -8.64 18.07 -13.41
C ARG A 152 -9.47 19.35 -13.33
N GLU A 153 -10.78 19.24 -13.13
CA GLU A 153 -11.66 20.40 -13.13
C GLU A 153 -11.43 21.28 -11.88
N PRO A 154 -11.11 22.58 -12.05
CA PRO A 154 -10.85 23.48 -10.92
C PRO A 154 -12.00 23.57 -9.93
N LEU A 155 -13.25 23.68 -10.40
CA LEU A 155 -14.43 23.79 -9.56
C LEU A 155 -14.58 22.61 -8.57
N TYR A 156 -14.32 21.38 -9.04
CA TYR A 156 -14.34 20.21 -8.17
C TYR A 156 -13.28 20.28 -7.08
N HIS A 157 -12.05 20.66 -7.44
CA HIS A 157 -10.95 20.79 -6.47
C HIS A 157 -11.20 21.91 -5.46
N THR A 158 -11.82 23.01 -5.86
CA THR A 158 -12.24 24.06 -4.93
C THR A 158 -13.26 23.52 -3.91
N VAL A 159 -14.30 22.81 -4.36
CA VAL A 159 -15.30 22.23 -3.44
C VAL A 159 -14.66 21.21 -2.50
N LEU A 160 -13.77 20.35 -3.02
CA LEU A 160 -13.03 19.38 -2.22
C LEU A 160 -12.11 20.06 -1.19
N GLU A 161 -11.36 21.08 -1.60
CA GLU A 161 -10.48 21.86 -0.73
C GLU A 161 -11.28 22.48 0.43
N ARG A 162 -12.40 23.14 0.11
CA ARG A 162 -13.25 23.78 1.13
C ARG A 162 -13.86 22.77 2.09
N TYR A 163 -14.26 21.59 1.60
CA TYR A 163 -14.71 20.50 2.46
C TYR A 163 -13.60 19.98 3.39
N VAL A 164 -12.40 19.72 2.86
CA VAL A 164 -11.25 19.26 3.67
C VAL A 164 -10.87 20.29 4.73
N GLN A 165 -10.86 21.58 4.38
CA GLN A 165 -10.59 22.65 5.34
C GLN A 165 -11.69 22.76 6.40
N LEU A 166 -12.97 22.59 6.02
CA LEU A 166 -14.10 22.59 6.95
C LEU A 166 -13.98 21.47 7.99
N ILE A 167 -13.75 20.22 7.56
CA ILE A 167 -13.60 19.09 8.52
C ILE A 167 -12.35 19.25 9.38
N THR A 168 -11.27 19.78 8.82
CA THR A 168 -10.01 20.04 9.54
C THR A 168 -10.20 21.08 10.65
N ARG A 169 -10.83 22.23 10.35
CA ARG A 169 -11.17 23.27 11.37
C ARG A 169 -12.06 22.72 12.48
N ASN A 170 -12.94 21.78 12.14
CA ASN A 170 -13.81 21.12 13.09
C ASN A 170 -13.16 19.98 13.87
N GLY A 171 -11.84 19.80 13.79
CA GLY A 171 -11.09 18.82 14.57
C GLY A 171 -11.21 17.39 14.08
N VAL A 172 -11.90 17.15 12.96
CA VAL A 172 -12.12 15.80 12.45
C VAL A 172 -10.77 15.12 12.20
N THR A 173 -10.54 14.03 12.92
CA THR A 173 -9.37 13.18 12.65
C THR A 173 -9.47 12.54 11.27
N GLN A 174 -8.39 12.70 10.51
CA GLN A 174 -8.31 12.34 9.09
C GLN A 174 -7.24 11.29 8.85
N GLY A 175 -7.45 10.44 7.85
CA GLY A 175 -6.50 9.44 7.36
C GLY A 175 -6.28 9.59 5.86
N ILE A 176 -5.02 9.77 5.46
CA ILE A 176 -4.63 9.98 4.07
C ILE A 176 -3.57 8.95 3.68
N PHE A 177 -3.67 8.46 2.45
CA PHE A 177 -2.66 7.63 1.79
C PHE A 177 -1.90 8.50 0.79
N PRO A 178 -0.73 9.08 1.14
CA PRO A 178 -0.03 10.02 0.26
C PRO A 178 0.39 9.38 -1.06
N GLU A 179 0.57 8.06 -1.12
CA GLU A 179 0.86 7.31 -2.35
C GLU A 179 -0.20 7.50 -3.47
N GLY A 180 -1.43 7.89 -3.11
CA GLY A 180 -2.51 8.16 -4.05
C GLY A 180 -3.04 6.93 -4.79
N GLY A 181 -2.62 5.72 -4.41
CA GLY A 181 -3.01 4.45 -5.01
C GLY A 181 -2.23 3.29 -4.41
N LEU A 182 -2.67 2.06 -4.70
CA LEU A 182 -1.96 0.85 -4.27
C LEU A 182 -0.60 0.75 -4.97
N THR A 183 0.41 0.27 -4.25
CA THR A 183 1.64 -0.20 -4.87
C THR A 183 1.37 -1.38 -5.80
N ARG A 184 2.06 -1.42 -6.95
CA ARG A 184 1.91 -2.51 -7.93
C ARG A 184 3.05 -3.52 -7.89
N ASP A 185 4.23 -3.05 -7.51
CA ASP A 185 5.49 -3.79 -7.45
C ASP A 185 5.96 -4.03 -6.01
N GLY A 186 5.23 -3.55 -5.01
CA GLY A 186 5.59 -3.66 -3.61
C GLY A 186 6.45 -2.50 -3.10
N LYS A 187 6.94 -1.59 -3.94
CA LYS A 187 7.74 -0.43 -3.51
C LYS A 187 6.85 0.70 -3.01
N LEU A 188 7.39 1.57 -2.15
CA LEU A 188 6.70 2.81 -1.78
C LEU A 188 6.56 3.71 -3.01
N ARG A 189 5.39 4.28 -3.21
CA ARG A 189 5.15 5.21 -4.32
C ARG A 189 5.50 6.64 -3.94
N PRO A 190 5.88 7.49 -4.91
CA PRO A 190 6.01 8.93 -4.70
C PRO A 190 4.71 9.54 -4.18
N ALA A 191 4.83 10.49 -3.26
CA ALA A 191 3.69 11.10 -2.62
C ALA A 191 2.90 12.05 -3.54
N LYS A 192 1.61 12.20 -3.26
CA LYS A 192 0.68 13.16 -3.84
C LYS A 192 0.23 14.11 -2.73
N ILE A 193 0.55 15.39 -2.91
CA ILE A 193 0.44 16.41 -1.86
C ILE A 193 -0.90 17.13 -1.79
N GLY A 194 -1.80 16.98 -2.76
CA GLY A 194 -3.00 17.83 -2.89
C GLY A 194 -3.85 17.90 -1.61
N LEU A 195 -4.17 16.75 -1.00
CA LEU A 195 -4.96 16.73 0.24
C LEU A 195 -4.18 17.31 1.44
N LEU A 196 -2.86 17.11 1.47
CA LEU A 196 -2.01 17.67 2.53
C LEU A 196 -1.92 19.20 2.40
N ASP A 197 -1.81 19.74 1.19
CA ASP A 197 -1.85 21.19 0.91
C ASP A 197 -3.18 21.80 1.38
N TYR A 198 -4.32 21.13 1.15
CA TYR A 198 -5.63 21.59 1.64
C TYR A 198 -5.69 21.66 3.17
N ILE A 199 -5.13 20.67 3.86
CA ILE A 199 -5.05 20.65 5.32
C ILE A 199 -4.13 21.75 5.84
N ILE A 200 -2.92 21.89 5.26
CA ILE A 200 -1.96 22.93 5.64
C ILE A 200 -2.56 24.32 5.40
N GLY A 201 -3.40 24.49 4.38
CA GLY A 201 -4.14 25.74 4.14
C GLY A 201 -4.99 26.23 5.31
N VAL A 202 -5.39 25.34 6.24
CA VAL A 202 -6.08 25.73 7.48
C VAL A 202 -5.17 26.48 8.44
N ALA A 203 -3.86 26.19 8.42
CA ALA A 203 -2.87 26.86 9.27
C ALA A 203 -2.57 28.32 8.86
N ARG A 204 -3.25 28.84 7.82
CA ARG A 204 -3.30 30.29 7.54
C ARG A 204 -3.97 31.07 8.67
N ASP A 205 -4.86 30.41 9.40
CA ASP A 205 -5.48 30.95 10.60
C ASP A 205 -4.68 30.47 11.83
N ASP A 206 -4.11 31.43 12.56
CA ASP A 206 -3.25 31.18 13.73
C ASP A 206 -3.96 30.36 14.81
N ALA A 207 -5.30 30.40 14.89
CA ALA A 207 -6.08 29.61 15.83
C ALA A 207 -5.96 28.08 15.61
N TYR A 208 -5.52 27.66 14.41
CA TYR A 208 -5.36 26.25 14.03
C TYR A 208 -3.91 25.83 13.81
N ARG A 209 -3.01 26.80 13.64
CA ARG A 209 -1.60 26.59 13.29
C ARG A 209 -0.88 25.61 14.22
N ASP A 210 -1.06 25.78 15.54
CA ASP A 210 -0.42 24.97 16.57
C ASP A 210 -1.14 23.65 16.85
N ARG A 211 -2.28 23.42 16.20
CA ARG A 211 -3.14 22.27 16.49
C ARG A 211 -2.92 21.11 15.53
N ILE A 212 -2.37 21.33 14.34
CA ILE A 212 -2.22 20.27 13.33
C ILE A 212 -1.02 19.36 13.67
N CYS A 213 -1.27 18.06 13.79
CA CYS A 213 -0.25 17.04 14.02
C CYS A 213 -0.35 15.94 12.96
N LEU A 214 0.77 15.66 12.28
CA LEU A 214 0.91 14.60 11.29
C LEU A 214 1.43 13.34 11.98
N VAL A 215 0.73 12.21 11.85
CA VAL A 215 1.12 10.94 12.47
C VAL A 215 1.47 9.92 11.39
N PRO A 216 2.74 9.51 11.26
CA PRO A 216 3.14 8.48 10.31
C PRO A 216 2.63 7.12 10.77
N VAL A 217 2.03 6.34 9.85
CA VAL A 217 1.64 4.96 10.11
C VAL A 217 2.10 4.08 8.97
N ALA A 218 2.79 3.00 9.32
CA ALA A 218 3.28 2.05 8.36
C ALA A 218 2.57 0.71 8.46
N ILE A 219 2.30 0.11 7.31
CA ILE A 219 1.51 -1.10 7.14
C ILE A 219 2.28 -2.08 6.28
N ASN A 220 2.34 -3.33 6.71
CA ASN A 220 2.86 -4.42 5.89
C ASN A 220 2.12 -5.75 6.13
N TYR A 221 2.23 -6.67 5.18
CA TYR A 221 1.50 -7.93 5.18
C TYR A 221 2.40 -9.12 4.81
N ASP A 222 2.10 -10.27 5.42
CA ASP A 222 2.59 -11.55 4.90
C ASP A 222 1.91 -11.94 3.59
N ARG A 223 0.70 -11.41 3.36
CA ARG A 223 -0.02 -11.58 2.10
C ARG A 223 -0.93 -10.39 1.84
N VAL A 224 -0.78 -9.79 0.66
CA VAL A 224 -1.75 -8.82 0.13
C VAL A 224 -2.80 -9.56 -0.69
N LEU A 225 -4.09 -9.21 -0.53
CA LEU A 225 -5.19 -9.89 -1.24
C LEU A 225 -5.13 -9.65 -2.75
N GLU A 226 -4.70 -8.45 -3.12
CA GLU A 226 -4.69 -7.93 -4.48
C GLU A 226 -3.37 -8.16 -5.23
N ASP A 227 -2.36 -8.79 -4.63
CA ASP A 227 -1.00 -8.85 -5.17
C ASP A 227 -0.91 -9.36 -6.62
N ARG A 228 -1.63 -10.45 -6.95
CA ARG A 228 -1.67 -11.00 -8.31
C ARG A 228 -2.41 -10.12 -9.31
N SER A 229 -3.45 -9.39 -8.89
CA SER A 229 -4.10 -8.40 -9.77
C SER A 229 -3.19 -7.19 -10.00
N LEU A 230 -2.50 -6.73 -8.95
CA LEU A 230 -1.60 -5.59 -8.99
C LEU A 230 -0.38 -5.85 -9.89
N LEU A 231 0.22 -7.05 -9.80
CA LEU A 231 1.30 -7.46 -10.71
C LEU A 231 0.82 -7.57 -12.16
N ARG A 232 -0.40 -8.06 -12.40
CA ARG A 232 -0.97 -8.09 -13.75
C ARG A 232 -1.21 -6.69 -14.30
N GLU A 233 -1.70 -5.75 -13.49
CA GLU A 233 -1.81 -4.34 -13.91
C GLU A 233 -0.44 -3.73 -14.24
N LEU A 234 0.61 -4.11 -13.52
CA LEU A 234 1.98 -3.68 -13.81
C LEU A 234 2.45 -4.23 -15.16
N ALA A 235 2.22 -5.51 -15.44
CA ALA A 235 2.51 -6.15 -16.72
C ALA A 235 1.80 -5.44 -17.89
N VAL A 236 0.50 -5.15 -17.74
CA VAL A 236 -0.27 -4.37 -18.75
C VAL A 236 0.33 -2.99 -18.96
N ALA A 237 0.69 -2.29 -17.89
CA ALA A 237 1.29 -0.97 -17.97
C ALA A 237 2.67 -0.99 -18.67
N LYS A 238 3.36 -2.13 -18.66
CA LYS A 238 4.61 -2.39 -19.38
C LYS A 238 4.40 -2.88 -20.83
N GLY A 239 3.16 -2.97 -21.30
CA GLY A 239 2.82 -3.37 -22.67
C GLY A 239 2.65 -4.88 -22.88
N GLU A 240 2.61 -5.68 -21.82
CA GLU A 240 2.41 -7.13 -21.92
C GLU A 240 0.94 -7.46 -22.28
N ARG A 241 0.74 -8.44 -23.17
CA ARG A 241 -0.60 -8.91 -23.56
C ARG A 241 -1.24 -9.71 -22.42
N THR A 242 -2.23 -9.13 -21.76
CA THR A 242 -3.03 -9.86 -20.76
C THR A 242 -4.34 -10.42 -21.32
N SER A 243 -4.85 -11.46 -20.65
CA SER A 243 -6.13 -12.09 -20.98
C SER A 243 -7.32 -11.10 -20.98
N PRO A 244 -8.35 -11.33 -21.81
CA PRO A 244 -9.53 -10.46 -21.89
C PRO A 244 -10.24 -10.23 -20.55
N ARG A 245 -10.88 -9.05 -20.37
CA ARG A 245 -11.62 -8.66 -19.14
C ARG A 245 -12.63 -9.72 -18.63
N ARG A 246 -13.25 -10.49 -19.54
CA ARG A 246 -14.20 -11.56 -19.18
C ARG A 246 -13.53 -12.74 -18.47
N VAL A 247 -12.31 -13.09 -18.87
CA VAL A 247 -11.48 -14.12 -18.22
C VAL A 247 -11.06 -13.65 -16.83
N GLN A 248 -10.73 -12.36 -16.68
CA GLN A 248 -10.37 -11.75 -15.39
C GLN A 248 -11.54 -11.81 -14.39
N MET A 249 -12.76 -11.50 -14.84
CA MET A 249 -13.95 -11.56 -13.99
C MET A 249 -14.31 -13.00 -13.59
N TYR A 250 -14.14 -13.96 -14.51
CA TYR A 250 -14.30 -15.39 -14.24
C TYR A 250 -13.26 -15.90 -13.22
N GLU A 251 -11.99 -15.46 -13.32
CA GLU A 251 -10.96 -15.81 -12.34
C GLU A 251 -11.26 -15.27 -10.94
N VAL A 252 -11.70 -14.02 -10.83
CA VAL A 252 -12.12 -13.43 -9.55
C VAL A 252 -13.32 -14.18 -8.99
N ALA A 253 -14.34 -14.45 -9.80
CA ALA A 253 -15.53 -15.21 -9.38
C ALA A 253 -15.15 -16.63 -8.94
N ARG A 254 -14.32 -17.35 -9.70
CA ARG A 254 -13.83 -18.69 -9.35
C ARG A 254 -12.98 -18.67 -8.09
N TYR A 255 -12.12 -17.66 -7.91
CA TYR A 255 -11.34 -17.48 -6.70
C TYR A 255 -12.25 -17.22 -5.48
N LEU A 256 -13.25 -16.35 -5.60
CA LEU A 256 -14.22 -16.09 -4.54
C LEU A 256 -15.04 -17.35 -4.20
N TRP A 257 -15.50 -18.09 -5.21
CA TRP A 257 -16.27 -19.32 -5.03
C TRP A 257 -15.43 -20.44 -4.38
N TRP A 258 -14.19 -20.60 -4.82
CA TRP A 258 -13.25 -21.57 -4.25
C TRP A 258 -12.88 -21.22 -2.81
N ASN A 259 -12.71 -19.93 -2.49
CA ASN A 259 -12.48 -19.48 -1.11
C ASN A 259 -13.73 -19.63 -0.24
N ALA A 260 -14.92 -19.34 -0.77
CA ALA A 260 -16.18 -19.59 -0.06
C ALA A 260 -16.31 -21.09 0.30
N GLY A 261 -16.02 -21.99 -0.64
CA GLY A 261 -15.96 -23.43 -0.37
C GLY A 261 -14.97 -23.79 0.74
N ARG A 262 -13.75 -23.22 0.73
CA ARG A 262 -12.75 -23.46 1.79
C ARG A 262 -13.17 -22.97 3.18
N ILE A 263 -13.94 -21.88 3.25
CA ILE A 263 -14.53 -21.38 4.50
C ILE A 263 -15.56 -22.39 5.01
N VAL A 264 -16.45 -22.87 4.14
CA VAL A 264 -17.47 -23.87 4.47
C VAL A 264 -16.85 -25.19 4.94
N PHE A 265 -15.74 -25.64 4.34
CA PHE A 265 -15.07 -26.89 4.71
C PHE A 265 -14.10 -26.79 5.90
N ARG A 266 -14.08 -25.68 6.68
CA ARG A 266 -13.20 -25.46 7.86
C ARG A 266 -11.69 -25.67 7.60
N ARG A 267 -11.25 -25.73 6.34
CA ARG A 267 -9.85 -25.86 5.91
C ARG A 267 -9.17 -24.50 5.72
N TRP A 268 -9.81 -23.44 6.20
CA TRP A 268 -9.33 -22.08 6.08
C TRP A 268 -8.07 -21.86 6.91
N LYS A 269 -6.98 -21.44 6.26
CA LYS A 269 -5.74 -21.04 6.92
C LYS A 269 -5.58 -19.53 6.78
N ARG A 270 -5.24 -18.86 7.88
CA ARG A 270 -4.94 -17.42 7.89
C ARG A 270 -3.83 -17.10 6.90
N TYR A 271 -3.92 -15.93 6.28
CA TYR A 271 -3.03 -15.32 5.30
C TYR A 271 -1.77 -14.70 5.94
N GLY A 272 -1.35 -15.23 7.09
CA GLY A 272 -0.23 -14.71 7.87
C GLY A 272 -0.61 -13.49 8.70
N ARG A 273 0.32 -12.55 8.84
CA ARG A 273 0.15 -11.30 9.61
C ARG A 273 -0.23 -10.11 8.74
N ALA A 274 -1.00 -9.22 9.35
CA ALA A 274 -1.14 -7.84 8.93
C ALA A 274 -0.57 -6.99 10.08
N ALA A 275 0.49 -6.25 9.83
CA ALA A 275 1.22 -5.50 10.85
C ALA A 275 1.08 -4.00 10.60
N VAL A 276 0.83 -3.26 11.68
CA VAL A 276 0.72 -1.80 11.69
C VAL A 276 1.67 -1.24 12.73
N THR A 277 2.49 -0.28 12.35
CA THR A 277 3.34 0.49 13.25
C THR A 277 2.91 1.95 13.21
N ILE A 278 2.60 2.53 14.37
CA ILE A 278 2.25 3.95 14.50
C ILE A 278 3.49 4.67 15.02
N GLY A 279 3.96 5.67 14.28
CA GLY A 279 5.14 6.45 14.66
C GLY A 279 4.82 7.69 15.48
N GLU A 280 5.86 8.44 15.81
CA GLU A 280 5.75 9.65 16.62
C GLU A 280 5.02 10.78 15.88
N PRO A 281 4.08 11.46 16.54
CA PRO A 281 3.42 12.64 15.97
C PRO A 281 4.40 13.78 15.67
N VAL A 282 4.25 14.40 14.51
CA VAL A 282 5.00 15.58 14.07
C VAL A 282 4.07 16.79 14.09
N ALA A 283 4.31 17.73 14.99
CA ALA A 283 3.58 19.00 15.01
C ALA A 283 3.94 19.84 13.77
N LEU A 284 2.93 20.47 13.15
CA LEU A 284 3.14 21.28 11.94
C LEU A 284 3.76 22.65 12.26
N ALA A 285 3.45 23.23 13.43
CA ALA A 285 3.87 24.58 13.79
C ALA A 285 5.40 24.83 13.74
N PRO A 286 6.27 23.94 14.27
CA PRO A 286 7.72 24.13 14.15
C PRO A 286 8.20 24.20 12.69
N TRP A 287 7.59 23.43 11.80
CA TRP A 287 7.92 23.45 10.37
C TRP A 287 7.51 24.77 9.71
N LEU A 288 6.33 25.31 10.06
CA LEU A 288 5.88 26.62 9.58
C LEU A 288 6.76 27.76 10.12
N ALA A 289 7.12 27.72 11.40
CA ALA A 289 7.96 28.74 12.04
C ALA A 289 9.40 28.77 11.47
N GLU A 290 9.94 27.62 11.05
CA GLU A 290 11.23 27.56 10.35
C GLU A 290 11.20 28.31 9.01
N HIS A 291 10.09 28.24 8.27
CA HIS A 291 9.92 28.97 7.01
C HIS A 291 9.80 30.49 7.24
N GLU A 292 9.04 30.91 8.26
CA GLU A 292 8.93 32.32 8.63
C GLU A 292 10.25 32.92 9.10
N ARG A 293 11.06 32.17 9.86
CA ARG A 293 12.40 32.63 10.27
C ARG A 293 13.35 32.85 9.10
N LYS A 294 13.11 32.20 7.96
CA LYS A 294 13.85 32.42 6.70
C LYS A 294 13.30 33.59 5.89
N GLY A 295 12.27 34.28 6.37
CA GLY A 295 11.57 35.35 5.64
C GLY A 295 10.65 34.83 4.53
N GLU A 296 10.40 33.53 4.46
CA GLU A 296 9.54 32.89 3.45
C GLU A 296 8.23 32.43 4.09
N SER A 297 7.26 33.33 4.25
CA SER A 297 5.90 32.93 4.68
C SER A 297 5.27 32.01 3.63
N LEU A 298 4.95 30.77 4.02
CA LEU A 298 4.47 29.72 3.12
C LEU A 298 3.24 30.14 2.30
N PHE A 299 2.38 30.99 2.87
CA PHE A 299 1.12 31.42 2.26
C PHE A 299 1.24 32.63 1.34
N ASP A 300 2.37 33.33 1.38
CA ASP A 300 2.69 34.46 0.50
C ASP A 300 3.44 34.02 -0.77
N LEU A 301 3.98 32.80 -0.76
CA LEU A 301 4.61 32.18 -1.93
C LEU A 301 3.62 31.93 -3.07
N SER A 302 4.16 31.86 -4.29
CA SER A 302 3.38 31.38 -5.43
C SER A 302 2.89 29.95 -5.18
N ARG A 303 1.79 29.56 -5.82
CA ARG A 303 1.25 28.19 -5.69
C ARG A 303 2.29 27.12 -6.04
N HIS A 304 3.14 27.37 -7.03
CA HIS A 304 4.16 26.41 -7.44
C HIS A 304 5.22 26.19 -6.35
N GLU A 305 5.74 27.27 -5.77
CA GLU A 305 6.75 27.21 -4.70
C GLU A 305 6.16 26.62 -3.42
N ARG A 306 4.94 27.00 -3.05
CA ARG A 306 4.23 26.43 -1.90
C ARG A 306 4.11 24.92 -2.04
N LEU A 307 3.67 24.43 -3.20
CA LEU A 307 3.54 23.00 -3.46
C LEU A 307 4.89 22.28 -3.39
N ALA A 308 5.99 22.91 -3.81
CA ALA A 308 7.32 22.34 -3.65
C ALA A 308 7.72 22.20 -2.17
N ARG A 309 7.42 23.18 -1.31
CA ARG A 309 7.66 23.09 0.14
C ARG A 309 6.80 22.00 0.79
N VAL A 310 5.52 21.92 0.43
CA VAL A 310 4.61 20.86 0.90
C VAL A 310 5.08 19.48 0.43
N GLN A 311 5.63 19.37 -0.79
CA GLN A 311 6.26 18.13 -1.28
C GLN A 311 7.42 17.70 -0.39
N SER A 312 8.33 18.62 -0.04
CA SER A 312 9.45 18.32 0.85
C SER A 312 8.98 17.81 2.23
N LEU A 313 7.95 18.43 2.82
CA LEU A 313 7.34 17.94 4.06
C LEU A 313 6.75 16.53 3.89
N CYS A 314 6.03 16.30 2.79
CA CYS A 314 5.41 15.02 2.50
C CYS A 314 6.45 13.91 2.28
N ASP A 315 7.54 14.22 1.59
CA ASP A 315 8.66 13.28 1.35
C ASP A 315 9.39 12.94 2.66
N SER A 316 9.55 13.92 3.57
CA SER A 316 10.04 13.69 4.93
C SER A 316 9.10 12.73 5.70
N MET A 317 7.79 12.93 5.61
CA MET A 317 6.81 12.04 6.21
C MET A 317 6.82 10.64 5.59
N MET A 318 6.96 10.52 4.26
CA MET A 318 7.11 9.23 3.59
C MET A 318 8.39 8.50 4.00
N SER A 319 9.48 9.22 4.23
CA SER A 319 10.73 8.64 4.76
C SER A 319 10.54 8.11 6.18
N ARG A 320 9.83 8.84 7.04
CA ARG A 320 9.45 8.39 8.40
C ARG A 320 8.55 7.16 8.36
N ILE A 321 7.56 7.14 7.46
CA ILE A 321 6.70 5.96 7.24
C ILE A 321 7.55 4.78 6.78
N GLY A 322 8.43 4.99 5.81
CA GLY A 322 9.34 3.97 5.28
C GLY A 322 10.19 3.33 6.37
N ALA A 323 10.80 4.14 7.24
CA ALA A 323 11.67 3.67 8.32
C ALA A 323 10.96 2.79 9.36
N ILE A 324 9.64 2.97 9.55
CA ILE A 324 8.86 2.23 10.55
C ILE A 324 8.03 1.09 9.94
N ILE A 325 8.19 0.78 8.64
CA ILE A 325 7.52 -0.35 7.99
C ILE A 325 7.84 -1.66 8.74
N PRO A 326 6.83 -2.39 9.23
CA PRO A 326 7.07 -3.65 9.91
C PRO A 326 7.54 -4.72 8.91
N VAL A 327 8.63 -5.39 9.25
CA VAL A 327 9.15 -6.53 8.49
C VAL A 327 8.47 -7.80 8.99
N THR A 328 7.56 -8.35 8.20
CA THR A 328 6.86 -9.60 8.53
C THR A 328 7.62 -10.82 7.93
N PRO A 329 7.35 -12.05 8.39
CA PRO A 329 8.09 -13.23 7.95
C PRO A 329 8.15 -13.45 6.43
N VAL A 330 7.07 -13.22 5.69
CA VAL A 330 7.07 -13.45 4.23
C VAL A 330 7.93 -12.45 3.47
N PRO A 331 7.80 -11.11 3.66
CA PRO A 331 8.75 -10.13 3.14
C PRO A 331 10.21 -10.45 3.44
N LEU A 332 10.55 -10.84 4.68
CA LEU A 332 11.92 -11.22 5.05
C LEU A 332 12.42 -12.44 4.26
N ALA A 333 11.62 -13.51 4.20
CA ALA A 333 11.96 -14.69 3.42
C ALA A 333 12.08 -14.40 1.92
N CYS A 334 11.17 -13.58 1.37
CA CYS A 334 11.22 -13.17 -0.03
C CYS A 334 12.45 -12.32 -0.34
N ALA A 335 12.85 -11.40 0.55
CA ALA A 335 14.09 -10.64 0.40
C ALA A 335 15.31 -11.55 0.43
N ALA A 336 15.35 -12.53 1.34
CA ALA A 336 16.44 -13.52 1.41
C ALA A 336 16.52 -14.37 0.14
N ILE A 337 15.39 -14.94 -0.31
CA ILE A 337 15.28 -15.69 -1.57
C ILE A 337 15.75 -14.85 -2.74
N GLN A 338 15.27 -13.60 -2.82
CA GLN A 338 15.67 -12.69 -3.88
C GLN A 338 17.18 -12.47 -3.82
N SER A 339 17.77 -12.19 -2.67
CA SER A 339 19.23 -11.95 -2.55
C SER A 339 20.12 -13.13 -2.95
N LEU A 340 19.61 -14.37 -2.92
CA LEU A 340 20.36 -15.57 -3.29
C LEU A 340 20.40 -15.84 -4.80
N ASP A 341 19.46 -15.26 -5.56
CA ASP A 341 19.40 -15.35 -7.03
C ASP A 341 19.50 -16.76 -7.63
N SER A 342 18.85 -17.73 -6.99
CA SER A 342 18.85 -19.12 -7.47
C SER A 342 17.44 -19.68 -7.56
N ASP A 343 17.18 -20.49 -8.59
CA ASP A 343 15.94 -21.25 -8.71
C ASP A 343 15.85 -22.37 -7.67
N PHE A 344 16.99 -22.93 -7.25
CA PHE A 344 17.07 -23.91 -6.18
C PHE A 344 17.88 -23.37 -5.01
N ILE A 345 17.32 -23.43 -3.81
CA ILE A 345 17.93 -22.87 -2.61
C ILE A 345 17.95 -23.95 -1.51
N PRO A 346 19.13 -24.40 -1.07
CA PRO A 346 19.26 -25.29 0.09
C PRO A 346 18.64 -24.66 1.34
N ARG A 347 17.94 -25.46 2.15
CA ARG A 347 17.25 -24.95 3.35
C ARG A 347 18.21 -24.21 4.29
N ALA A 348 19.37 -24.81 4.58
CA ALA A 348 20.38 -24.24 5.47
C ALA A 348 20.82 -22.84 5.00
N ARG A 349 21.11 -22.69 3.70
CA ARG A 349 21.55 -21.41 3.13
C ARG A 349 20.46 -20.34 3.17
N LEU A 350 19.20 -20.72 3.01
CA LEU A 350 18.08 -19.78 3.11
C LEU A 350 17.90 -19.27 4.55
N ILE A 351 18.00 -20.15 5.54
CA ILE A 351 17.87 -19.79 6.95
C ILE A 351 19.01 -18.87 7.38
N GLU A 352 20.25 -19.21 6.99
CA GLU A 352 21.43 -18.39 7.23
C GLU A 352 21.25 -17.00 6.62
N ARG A 353 20.85 -16.90 5.35
CA ARG A 353 20.59 -15.60 4.70
C ARG A 353 19.46 -14.82 5.35
N MET A 354 18.40 -15.49 5.81
CA MET A 354 17.32 -14.84 6.55
C MET A 354 17.80 -14.30 7.90
N ALA A 355 18.68 -15.02 8.60
CA ALA A 355 19.29 -14.58 9.85
C ALA A 355 20.17 -13.35 9.62
N GLU A 356 21.09 -13.42 8.64
CA GLU A 356 21.94 -12.29 8.23
C GLU A 356 21.09 -11.03 7.95
N MET A 357 20.02 -11.17 7.16
CA MET A 357 19.13 -10.05 6.85
C MET A 357 18.38 -9.52 8.06
N ARG A 358 17.89 -10.40 8.94
CA ARG A 358 17.22 -10.00 10.18
C ARG A 358 18.18 -9.18 11.03
N ASP A 359 19.42 -9.64 11.18
CA ASP A 359 20.39 -9.02 12.08
C ASP A 359 20.80 -7.62 11.55
N VAL A 360 21.02 -7.48 10.24
CA VAL A 360 21.20 -6.17 9.59
C VAL A 360 19.99 -5.26 9.80
N LEU A 361 18.78 -5.77 9.62
CA LEU A 361 17.55 -4.99 9.83
C LEU A 361 17.41 -4.52 11.30
N VAL A 362 17.78 -5.38 12.26
CA VAL A 362 17.77 -5.04 13.69
C VAL A 362 18.82 -3.97 13.99
N GLU A 363 20.02 -4.08 13.45
CA GLU A 363 21.10 -3.08 13.59
C GLU A 363 20.70 -1.72 13.02
N LEU A 364 19.99 -1.71 11.88
CA LEU A 364 19.42 -0.51 11.26
C LEU A 364 18.13 -0.01 11.96
N ASN A 365 17.78 -0.55 13.12
CA ASN A 365 16.58 -0.20 13.91
C ASN A 365 15.25 -0.41 13.17
N ALA A 366 15.22 -1.29 12.15
CA ALA A 366 13.99 -1.66 11.47
C ALA A 366 13.07 -2.51 12.35
N ARG A 367 11.76 -2.44 12.12
CA ARG A 367 10.76 -3.13 12.94
C ARG A 367 10.53 -4.56 12.49
N VAL A 368 11.45 -5.46 12.85
CA VAL A 368 11.28 -6.90 12.56
C VAL A 368 10.31 -7.55 13.54
N ILE A 369 9.21 -8.09 13.01
CA ILE A 369 8.18 -8.73 13.83
C ILE A 369 8.73 -10.02 14.43
N ARG A 370 8.84 -10.05 15.77
CA ARG A 370 9.49 -11.12 16.54
C ARG A 370 10.99 -11.26 16.25
N ALA A 371 11.71 -10.14 16.20
CA ALA A 371 13.16 -10.11 16.00
C ALA A 371 13.94 -11.08 16.91
N GLU A 372 13.59 -11.14 18.20
CA GLU A 372 14.24 -12.01 19.20
C GLU A 372 13.87 -13.50 19.07
N GLY A 373 12.96 -13.85 18.16
CA GLY A 373 12.54 -15.23 17.94
C GLY A 373 13.58 -16.04 17.16
N ASP A 374 13.52 -17.36 17.33
CA ASP A 374 14.26 -18.30 16.49
C ASP A 374 13.94 -18.07 15.00
N ILE A 375 14.98 -17.92 14.19
CA ILE A 375 14.87 -17.67 12.76
C ILE A 375 14.17 -18.84 12.05
N GLU A 376 14.32 -20.05 12.56
CA GLU A 376 13.65 -21.24 12.03
C GLU A 376 12.13 -21.15 12.19
N GLU A 377 11.66 -20.68 13.36
CA GLU A 377 10.23 -20.44 13.57
C GLU A 377 9.68 -19.34 12.64
N ILE A 378 10.47 -18.29 12.40
CA ILE A 378 10.11 -17.20 11.48
C ILE A 378 10.01 -17.76 10.06
N PHE A 379 11.01 -18.53 9.64
CA PHE A 379 11.04 -19.19 8.34
C PHE A 379 9.86 -20.15 8.17
N ASP A 380 9.55 -21.00 9.14
CA ASP A 380 8.43 -21.94 9.07
C ASP A 380 7.06 -21.26 8.92
N ARG A 381 6.90 -20.05 9.47
CA ARG A 381 5.69 -19.22 9.24
C ARG A 381 5.65 -18.74 7.79
N ALA A 382 6.75 -18.20 7.28
CA ALA A 382 6.85 -17.74 5.91
C ALA A 382 6.65 -18.90 4.92
N LEU A 383 7.33 -20.01 5.14
CA LEU A 383 7.33 -21.20 4.30
C LEU A 383 5.93 -21.79 4.11
N ARG A 384 5.13 -21.84 5.18
CA ARG A 384 3.72 -22.27 5.10
C ARG A 384 2.92 -21.40 4.12
N MET A 385 3.17 -20.10 4.08
CA MET A 385 2.54 -19.20 3.11
C MET A 385 3.12 -19.38 1.71
N LEU A 386 4.44 -19.41 1.58
CA LEU A 386 5.12 -19.56 0.29
C LEU A 386 4.71 -20.85 -0.44
N ILE A 387 4.64 -21.98 0.27
CA ILE A 387 4.17 -23.26 -0.30
C ILE A 387 2.67 -23.21 -0.63
N MET A 388 1.83 -22.74 0.30
CA MET A 388 0.37 -22.67 0.07
C MET A 388 0.02 -21.81 -1.15
N ARG A 389 0.82 -20.77 -1.40
CA ARG A 389 0.65 -19.86 -2.54
C ARG A 389 1.34 -20.34 -3.81
N ARG A 390 1.99 -21.51 -3.77
CA ARG A 390 2.78 -22.09 -4.86
C ARG A 390 3.88 -21.13 -5.32
N MET A 391 4.52 -20.43 -4.40
CA MET A 391 5.72 -19.64 -4.68
C MET A 391 6.98 -20.50 -4.58
N LEU A 392 6.99 -21.44 -3.63
CA LEU A 392 8.04 -22.43 -3.43
C LEU A 392 7.47 -23.85 -3.47
N VAL A 393 8.31 -24.80 -3.88
CA VAL A 393 8.08 -26.25 -3.78
C VAL A 393 9.27 -26.89 -3.05
N ARG A 394 9.01 -27.87 -2.19
CA ARG A 394 10.07 -28.65 -1.54
C ARG A 394 10.71 -29.57 -2.58
N SER A 395 12.04 -29.54 -2.68
CA SER A 395 12.82 -30.40 -3.56
C SER A 395 14.07 -30.85 -2.81
N GLY A 396 14.20 -32.15 -2.55
CA GLY A 396 15.30 -32.68 -1.73
C GLY A 396 15.40 -32.01 -0.35
N ASP A 397 16.59 -31.49 -0.06
CA ASP A 397 16.96 -30.76 1.17
C ASP A 397 16.72 -29.23 1.08
N GLY A 398 16.12 -28.77 -0.01
CA GLY A 398 15.91 -27.35 -0.29
C GLY A 398 14.56 -27.02 -0.90
N PHE A 399 14.53 -25.87 -1.56
CA PHE A 399 13.32 -25.29 -2.13
C PHE A 399 13.58 -24.83 -3.57
N ALA A 400 12.64 -25.16 -4.45
CA ALA A 400 12.61 -24.62 -5.80
C ALA A 400 11.64 -23.44 -5.88
N VAL A 401 12.09 -22.33 -6.47
CA VAL A 401 11.24 -21.17 -6.80
C VAL A 401 10.44 -21.48 -8.06
N LEU A 402 9.12 -21.34 -7.99
CA LEU A 402 8.29 -21.57 -9.18
C LEU A 402 8.40 -20.39 -10.17
N PRO A 403 8.77 -20.62 -11.45
CA PRO A 403 9.09 -19.56 -12.41
C PRO A 403 8.00 -18.47 -12.53
N GLY A 404 6.73 -18.89 -12.62
CA GLY A 404 5.58 -17.98 -12.73
C GLY A 404 5.27 -17.15 -11.47
N ASN A 405 6.01 -17.33 -10.37
CA ASN A 405 5.81 -16.62 -9.11
C ASN A 405 7.02 -15.78 -8.67
N ARG A 406 8.08 -15.66 -9.47
CA ARG A 406 9.21 -14.75 -9.20
C ARG A 406 8.75 -13.31 -8.98
N GLY A 407 7.78 -12.83 -9.78
CA GLY A 407 7.19 -11.50 -9.60
C GLY A 407 6.52 -11.30 -8.22
N LEU A 408 5.95 -12.36 -7.62
CA LEU A 408 5.42 -12.28 -6.25
C LEU A 408 6.55 -12.22 -5.22
N ILE A 409 7.65 -12.93 -5.41
CA ILE A 409 8.82 -12.85 -4.53
C ILE A 409 9.35 -11.41 -4.53
N SER A 410 9.57 -10.82 -5.72
CA SER A 410 9.98 -9.42 -5.84
C SER A 410 8.96 -8.48 -5.19
N TYR A 411 7.66 -8.70 -5.38
CA TYR A 411 6.62 -7.88 -4.75
C TYR A 411 6.74 -7.82 -3.22
N TYR A 412 6.92 -8.96 -2.55
CA TYR A 412 7.05 -8.98 -1.09
C TYR A 412 8.40 -8.47 -0.60
N ALA A 413 9.49 -8.78 -1.30
CA ALA A 413 10.82 -8.27 -0.97
C ALA A 413 10.90 -6.74 -1.12
N ASN A 414 10.32 -6.19 -2.19
CA ASN A 414 10.24 -4.76 -2.45
C ASN A 414 9.51 -3.98 -1.35
N SER A 415 8.67 -4.65 -0.55
CA SER A 415 7.98 -4.00 0.57
C SER A 415 8.92 -3.54 1.69
N ILE A 416 10.13 -4.11 1.76
CA ILE A 416 11.17 -3.83 2.76
C ILE A 416 12.52 -3.46 2.13
N ALA A 417 12.60 -3.35 0.80
CA ALA A 417 13.86 -3.13 0.09
C ALA A 417 14.58 -1.85 0.51
N HIS A 418 13.83 -0.78 0.80
CA HIS A 418 14.37 0.50 1.29
C HIS A 418 14.94 0.42 2.72
N LEU A 419 14.63 -0.64 3.49
CA LEU A 419 15.16 -0.85 4.84
C LEU A 419 16.50 -1.59 4.84
N VAL A 420 16.83 -2.31 3.76
CA VAL A 420 18.03 -3.16 3.69
C VAL A 420 19.23 -2.48 3.00
N GLY A 421 19.13 -1.18 2.70
CA GLY A 421 20.25 -0.35 2.24
C GLY A 421 21.03 -0.97 1.06
N PRO A 422 22.36 -1.18 1.15
CA PRO A 422 23.20 -1.73 0.06
C PRO A 422 22.76 -3.07 -0.54
N PHE A 423 21.96 -3.88 0.17
CA PHE A 423 21.36 -5.10 -0.41
C PHE A 423 20.35 -4.79 -1.53
N GLU A 424 19.87 -3.55 -1.63
CA GLU A 424 19.00 -3.05 -2.69
C GLU A 424 19.66 -3.08 -4.08
N GLU A 425 20.98 -2.94 -4.19
CA GLU A 425 21.68 -2.95 -5.49
C GLU A 425 21.57 -4.32 -6.20
N GLY A 426 21.62 -5.42 -5.43
CA GLY A 426 21.42 -6.78 -5.93
C GLY A 426 19.97 -7.08 -6.33
N VAL A 427 19.00 -6.32 -5.78
CA VAL A 427 17.58 -6.34 -6.14
C VAL A 427 17.33 -5.52 -7.42
N ARG A 428 17.88 -4.30 -7.49
CA ARG A 428 17.72 -3.37 -8.63
C ARG A 428 18.33 -3.89 -9.93
N LYS A 429 19.49 -4.54 -9.90
CA LYS A 429 20.14 -5.13 -11.09
C LYS A 429 19.31 -6.21 -11.81
N ARG A 430 18.31 -6.80 -11.12
CA ARG A 430 17.44 -7.85 -11.68
C ARG A 430 16.08 -7.38 -12.12
N ASP A 431 15.52 -6.35 -11.49
CA ASP A 431 14.28 -5.71 -11.95
C ASP A 431 14.42 -5.11 -13.38
N THR A 432 15.66 -4.91 -13.84
CA THR A 432 16.01 -4.43 -15.18
C THR A 432 16.15 -5.55 -16.24
N LEU A 433 16.11 -6.83 -15.86
CA LEU A 433 16.15 -7.92 -16.83
C LEU A 433 14.73 -8.17 -17.36
N PRO A 434 14.50 -8.16 -18.69
CA PRO A 434 13.23 -8.61 -19.23
C PRO A 434 13.01 -10.07 -18.82
N ALA A 435 11.77 -10.42 -18.48
CA ALA A 435 11.37 -11.80 -18.26
C ALA A 435 11.42 -12.54 -19.61
N THR A 436 12.62 -12.86 -20.10
CA THR A 436 12.80 -13.62 -21.33
C THR A 436 12.74 -15.11 -21.03
N GLU A 437 11.84 -15.78 -21.74
CA GLU A 437 11.78 -17.22 -21.96
C GLU A 437 13.19 -17.76 -22.26
N SER A 438 13.75 -18.60 -21.39
CA SER A 438 14.94 -19.41 -21.70
C SER A 438 15.21 -20.43 -20.58
N SER A 439 14.60 -21.61 -20.68
CA SER A 439 15.21 -22.92 -20.32
C SER A 439 14.18 -24.05 -20.47
N PHE A 440 13.62 -24.19 -21.68
CA PHE A 440 13.17 -25.49 -22.18
C PHE A 440 14.23 -25.95 -23.18
N ASN A 441 15.10 -26.85 -22.75
CA ASN A 441 15.71 -27.91 -23.55
C ASN A 441 16.83 -28.60 -22.75
N LEU A 442 16.44 -29.54 -21.90
CA LEU A 442 17.31 -30.64 -21.49
C LEU A 442 16.39 -31.78 -21.05
N PHE A 443 15.90 -32.54 -22.02
CA PHE A 443 15.64 -33.99 -21.94
C PHE A 443 15.18 -34.45 -23.33
N SER A 444 16.14 -34.72 -24.20
CA SER A 444 15.98 -35.63 -25.33
C SER A 444 17.24 -36.47 -25.40
N LEU A 445 17.25 -37.57 -24.64
CA LEU A 445 18.21 -38.66 -24.79
C LEU A 445 17.40 -39.95 -24.84
N SER A 446 17.01 -40.33 -26.05
CA SER A 446 16.52 -41.67 -26.34
C SER A 446 16.66 -41.97 -27.83
N SER A 447 17.86 -42.41 -28.22
CA SER A 447 18.08 -43.45 -29.25
C SER A 447 19.59 -43.65 -29.47
N VAL A 448 20.18 -44.58 -28.74
CA VAL A 448 21.47 -45.17 -29.10
C VAL A 448 21.18 -46.18 -30.21
N SER A 449 21.61 -45.86 -31.44
CA SER A 449 21.74 -46.81 -32.54
C SER A 449 23.22 -47.06 -32.80
N LEU A 450 23.65 -48.30 -32.54
CA LEU A 450 24.97 -48.85 -32.86
C LEU A 450 25.24 -48.79 -34.38
N PRO A 451 26.46 -48.48 -34.83
CA PRO A 451 26.90 -48.85 -36.17
C PRO A 451 27.69 -50.16 -36.15
N SER A 452 27.28 -51.05 -37.05
CA SER A 452 27.97 -52.29 -37.42
C SER A 452 29.19 -52.00 -38.31
N SER A 453 30.12 -52.94 -38.27
CA SER A 453 31.46 -53.01 -38.88
C SER A 453 31.59 -52.69 -40.39
N ALA A 454 32.70 -52.03 -40.75
CA ALA A 454 33.48 -52.24 -41.99
C ALA A 454 34.90 -51.67 -41.80
N ILE A 455 35.90 -52.50 -41.47
CA ILE A 455 37.00 -52.95 -42.36
C ILE A 455 37.76 -51.79 -43.05
N GLN A 456 38.94 -51.48 -42.51
CA GLN A 456 40.15 -51.32 -43.34
C GLN A 456 41.43 -51.58 -42.53
N THR A 457 42.10 -52.64 -42.93
CA THR A 457 43.40 -53.15 -42.51
C THR A 457 44.54 -52.35 -43.13
N ASN A 458 45.58 -52.02 -42.37
CA ASN A 458 46.96 -52.11 -42.86
C ASN A 458 47.99 -52.06 -41.72
N SER A 459 48.55 -53.21 -41.36
CA SER A 459 49.86 -53.30 -40.74
C SER A 459 50.63 -54.44 -41.41
N GLN A 460 51.66 -54.06 -42.16
CA GLN A 460 52.65 -54.96 -42.75
C GLN A 460 53.46 -55.65 -41.64
N SER A 461 53.78 -56.93 -41.84
CA SER A 461 55.16 -57.48 -41.79
C SER A 461 55.15 -59.00 -41.58
N SER A 462 55.33 -59.70 -42.70
CA SER A 462 56.22 -60.85 -42.94
C SER A 462 56.39 -62.03 -41.97
N ARG A 463 56.12 -63.21 -42.56
CA ARG A 463 56.96 -64.45 -42.65
C ARG A 463 57.12 -65.35 -41.42
N GLU A 464 56.63 -66.59 -41.53
CA GLU A 464 57.38 -67.87 -41.58
C GLU A 464 56.39 -69.06 -41.70
N THR A 465 56.32 -69.76 -42.84
CA THR A 465 56.71 -71.19 -43.04
C THR A 465 56.19 -72.13 -41.93
N LYS A 466 55.26 -73.05 -42.19
CA LYS A 466 55.40 -74.29 -42.98
C LYS A 466 54.05 -74.94 -43.24
#